data_AF-A0A519ZY91-F1
#
_entry.id   AF-A0A519ZY91-F1
#
_cell.length_a   1.000
_cell.length_b   1.000
_cell.length_c   1.000
_cell.angle_alpha   90.00
_cell.angle_beta   90.00
_cell.angle_gamma   90.00
#
_symmetry.space_group_name_H-M   'P 1'
#
loop_
_entity.id
_entity.type
_entity.pdbx_description
1 polymer ?
#
loop_
_entity_poly.entity_id
_entity_poly.type
_entity_poly.pdbx_seq_one_letter_code
_entity_poly.pdbx_strand_id
1 'polypeptide(L)'
;MLGSMLRFELKYQCTQLTFIIAGVLFFALGCFSAVQGGFGGSEVHRNSPYVITNITALFSLLTIFAATLFCANVVLRDPIYKMESVLYTTSITKKSYFSIRFLGLFLAVFVLLVCTVFGIYIGTFFVNGAELGKFDIINYLHPLFVFGLPNVLFPCSLIFCTAVLTKNVRAIYVAGV
;
A
#
# COMPACT_ATOMS: atom_id res chain seq x y z
N MET A 1 21.62 -9.11 9.95
CA MET A 1 21.47 -7.69 10.34
C MET A 1 20.47 -6.94 9.46
N LEU A 2 20.53 -7.04 8.13
CA LEU A 2 19.54 -6.42 7.22
C LEU A 2 18.10 -6.89 7.47
N GLY A 3 17.87 -8.21 7.53
CA GLY A 3 16.54 -8.77 7.75
C GLY A 3 15.93 -8.42 9.11
N SER A 4 16.76 -8.29 10.16
CA SER A 4 16.29 -7.86 11.49
C SER A 4 15.89 -6.39 11.51
N MET A 5 16.59 -5.53 10.75
CA MET A 5 16.20 -4.13 10.59
C MET A 5 14.91 -3.98 9.79
N LEU A 6 14.76 -4.74 8.70
CA LEU A 6 13.52 -4.73 7.92
C LEU A 6 12.33 -5.24 8.75
N ARG A 7 12.52 -6.30 9.54
CA ARG A 7 11.50 -6.79 10.48
C ARG A 7 11.15 -5.75 11.55
N PHE A 8 12.14 -5.01 12.06
CA PHE A 8 11.90 -3.92 12.99
C PHE A 8 11.07 -2.81 12.35
N GLU A 9 11.42 -2.40 11.13
CA GLU A 9 10.71 -1.34 10.42
C GLU A 9 9.26 -1.73 10.11
N LEU A 10 9.03 -2.97 9.65
CA LEU A 10 7.69 -3.50 9.43
C LEU A 10 6.89 -3.60 10.72
N LYS A 11 7.49 -4.10 11.80
CA LYS A 11 6.81 -4.19 13.11
C LYS A 11 6.45 -2.78 13.61
N TYR A 12 7.36 -1.83 13.46
CA TYR A 12 7.13 -0.44 13.83
C TYR A 12 5.97 0.16 13.04
N GLN A 13 5.95 0.01 11.71
CA GLN A 13 4.87 0.50 10.86
C GLN A 13 3.53 -0.15 11.22
N CYS A 14 3.48 -1.48 11.38
CA CYS A 14 2.26 -2.19 11.76
C CYS A 14 1.72 -1.82 13.16
N THR A 15 2.57 -1.28 14.03
CA THR A 15 2.16 -0.84 15.38
C THR A 15 1.67 0.61 15.38
N GLN A 16 1.97 1.38 14.32
CA GLN A 16 1.52 2.76 14.24
C GLN A 16 0.00 2.84 14.07
N LEU A 17 -0.64 3.67 14.89
CA LEU A 17 -2.08 3.90 14.84
C LEU A 17 -2.51 4.38 13.45
N THR A 18 -1.72 5.23 12.79
CA THR A 18 -1.98 5.69 11.42
C THR A 18 -2.04 4.54 10.42
N PHE A 19 -1.17 3.54 10.56
CA PHE A 19 -1.18 2.36 9.69
C PHE A 19 -2.40 1.48 9.95
N ILE A 20 -2.75 1.26 11.22
CA ILE A 20 -3.94 0.48 11.59
C ILE A 20 -5.21 1.16 11.06
N ILE A 21 -5.35 2.47 11.27
CA ILE A 21 -6.49 3.26 10.76
C ILE A 21 -6.54 3.20 9.23
N ALA A 22 -5.41 3.41 8.56
CA ALA A 22 -5.35 3.32 7.10
C ALA A 22 -5.71 1.90 6.62
N GLY A 23 -5.23 0.84 7.26
CA GLY A 23 -5.54 -0.53 6.93
C GLY A 23 -7.03 -0.84 7.08
N VAL A 24 -7.64 -0.43 8.19
CA VAL A 24 -9.09 -0.55 8.41
C VAL A 24 -9.88 0.24 7.36
N LEU A 25 -9.44 1.45 7.03
CA LEU A 25 -10.09 2.29 6.03
C LEU A 25 -10.00 1.67 4.62
N PHE A 26 -8.82 1.25 4.18
CA PHE A 26 -8.63 0.59 2.88
C PHE A 26 -9.37 -0.75 2.80
N PHE A 27 -9.48 -1.48 3.90
CA PHE A 27 -10.29 -2.69 4.01
C PHE A 27 -11.78 -2.39 3.90
N ALA A 28 -12.29 -1.41 4.65
CA ALA A 28 -13.69 -0.99 4.63
C ALA A 28 -14.10 -0.47 3.25
N LEU A 29 -13.24 0.31 2.60
CA LEU A 29 -13.45 0.77 1.23
C LEU A 29 -13.48 -0.38 0.23
N GLY A 30 -12.61 -1.39 0.40
CA GLY A 30 -12.64 -2.62 -0.40
C GLY A 30 -13.96 -3.38 -0.25
N CYS A 31 -14.43 -3.58 0.99
CA CYS A 31 -15.71 -4.22 1.27
C CYS A 31 -16.89 -3.44 0.68
N PHE A 32 -16.91 -2.12 0.87
CA PHE A 32 -17.92 -1.24 0.30
C PHE A 32 -17.96 -1.31 -1.22
N SER A 33 -16.79 -1.33 -1.86
CA SER A 33 -16.70 -1.43 -3.32
C SER A 33 -17.19 -2.78 -3.85
N ALA A 34 -17.10 -3.87 -3.10
CA ALA A 34 -17.68 -5.15 -3.52
C ALA A 34 -19.22 -5.13 -3.48
N VAL A 35 -19.81 -4.45 -2.47
CA VAL A 35 -21.27 -4.37 -2.29
C VAL A 35 -21.91 -3.36 -3.26
N GLN A 36 -21.35 -2.15 -3.35
CA GLN A 36 -21.92 -1.06 -4.14
C GLN A 36 -21.21 -0.80 -5.48
N GLY A 37 -19.96 -1.26 -5.65
CA GLY A 37 -19.17 -1.04 -6.87
C GLY A 37 -19.63 -1.96 -8.00
N GLY A 38 -20.74 -1.59 -8.64
CA GLY A 38 -21.20 -2.23 -9.87
C GLY A 38 -20.41 -1.76 -11.07
N PHE A 39 -19.22 -2.33 -11.31
CA PHE A 39 -18.47 -2.13 -12.56
C PHE A 39 -18.92 -3.13 -13.63
N GLY A 40 -20.09 -2.90 -14.22
CA GLY A 40 -20.67 -3.77 -15.25
C GLY A 40 -22.19 -3.63 -15.30
N GLY A 41 -22.81 -4.01 -16.43
CA GLY A 41 -24.27 -4.07 -16.55
C GLY A 41 -24.90 -5.18 -15.71
N SER A 42 -26.24 -5.31 -15.74
CA SER A 42 -26.99 -6.36 -15.02
C SER A 42 -26.55 -7.79 -15.32
N GLU A 43 -25.93 -8.01 -16.49
CA GLU A 43 -25.45 -9.32 -16.96
C GLU A 43 -24.07 -9.71 -16.41
N VAL A 44 -23.37 -8.79 -15.73
CA VAL A 44 -22.00 -9.03 -15.24
C VAL A 44 -22.05 -9.33 -13.74
N HIS A 45 -21.68 -10.55 -13.39
CA HIS A 45 -21.52 -10.98 -12.00
C HIS A 45 -20.55 -10.07 -11.25
N ARG A 46 -20.87 -9.72 -10.00
CA ARG A 46 -20.05 -8.84 -9.15
C ARG A 46 -18.67 -9.41 -8.85
N ASN A 47 -18.55 -10.74 -8.84
CA ASN A 47 -17.29 -11.47 -8.66
C ASN A 47 -16.52 -11.70 -9.98
N SER A 48 -16.91 -11.04 -11.07
CA SER A 48 -16.23 -11.18 -12.36
C SER A 48 -14.79 -10.65 -12.30
N PRO A 49 -13.85 -11.30 -13.02
CA PRO A 49 -12.47 -10.80 -13.15
C PRO A 49 -12.42 -9.33 -13.60
N TYR A 50 -13.37 -8.90 -14.43
CA TYR A 50 -13.46 -7.52 -14.91
C TYR A 50 -13.76 -6.53 -13.78
N VAL A 51 -14.74 -6.83 -12.93
CA VAL A 51 -15.15 -5.97 -11.80
C VAL A 51 -13.99 -5.86 -10.81
N ILE A 52 -13.42 -7.01 -10.41
CA ILE A 52 -12.32 -7.06 -9.43
C ILE A 52 -11.09 -6.32 -9.97
N THR A 53 -10.75 -6.49 -11.25
CA THR A 53 -9.60 -5.82 -11.86
C THR A 53 -9.79 -4.30 -11.88
N ASN A 54 -10.97 -3.80 -12.25
CA ASN A 54 -11.23 -2.36 -12.27
C ASN A 54 -11.18 -1.75 -10.87
N ILE A 55 -11.81 -2.39 -9.89
CA ILE A 55 -11.77 -1.94 -8.49
C ILE A 55 -10.32 -1.93 -8.00
N THR A 56 -9.60 -3.03 -8.18
CA THR A 56 -8.20 -3.16 -7.73
C THR A 56 -7.30 -2.14 -8.43
N ALA A 57 -7.49 -1.89 -9.73
CA ALA A 57 -6.74 -0.89 -10.48
C ALA A 57 -7.02 0.52 -9.95
N LEU A 58 -8.29 0.88 -9.70
CA LEU A 58 -8.66 2.17 -9.13
C LEU A 58 -8.03 2.37 -7.74
N PHE A 59 -8.14 1.37 -6.86
CA PHE A 59 -7.52 1.45 -5.53
C PHE A 59 -5.99 1.46 -5.58
N SER A 60 -5.38 0.78 -6.55
CA SER A 60 -3.93 0.82 -6.75
C SER A 60 -3.44 2.23 -7.06
N LEU A 61 -4.21 3.05 -7.78
CA LEU A 61 -3.89 4.46 -8.01
C LEU A 61 -3.99 5.26 -6.71
N LEU A 62 -5.01 5.02 -5.89
CA LEU A 62 -5.20 5.69 -4.60
C LEU A 62 -4.07 5.40 -3.60
N THR A 63 -3.25 4.36 -3.82
CA THR A 63 -2.10 4.07 -2.97
C THR A 63 -1.05 5.18 -2.95
N ILE A 64 -1.04 6.09 -3.94
CA ILE A 64 -0.15 7.26 -3.95
C ILE A 64 -0.35 8.15 -2.71
N PHE A 65 -1.60 8.34 -2.28
CA PHE A 65 -1.91 9.12 -1.09
C PHE A 65 -1.38 8.44 0.18
N ALA A 66 -1.56 7.12 0.28
CA ALA A 66 -1.00 6.33 1.37
C ALA A 66 0.54 6.41 1.36
N ALA A 67 1.17 6.22 0.21
CA ALA A 67 2.62 6.32 0.05
C ALA A 67 3.16 7.67 0.53
N THR A 68 2.47 8.75 0.21
CA THR A 68 2.84 10.11 0.64
C THR A 68 2.80 10.27 2.16
N LEU A 69 1.71 9.83 2.79
CA LEU A 69 1.53 9.90 4.25
C LEU A 69 2.56 9.06 5.02
N PHE A 70 2.84 7.84 4.54
CA PHE A 70 3.82 6.97 5.20
C PHE A 70 5.26 7.37 4.90
N CYS A 71 5.56 7.92 3.71
CA CYS A 71 6.92 8.32 3.36
C CYS A 71 7.46 9.39 4.31
N ALA A 72 6.64 10.36 4.71
CA ALA A 72 7.03 11.37 5.70
C ALA A 72 7.50 10.72 7.01
N ASN A 73 6.75 9.72 7.50
CA ASN A 73 7.08 9.01 8.74
C ASN A 73 8.29 8.08 8.61
N VAL A 74 8.50 7.46 7.45
CA VAL A 74 9.61 6.50 7.24
C VAL A 74 10.93 7.20 6.97
N VAL A 75 10.94 8.26 6.16
CA VAL A 75 12.18 8.91 5.68
C VAL A 75 12.62 10.04 6.61
N LEU A 76 11.67 10.84 7.14
CA LEU A 76 12.03 12.04 7.90
C LEU A 76 12.22 11.79 9.40
N ARG A 77 11.84 10.61 9.91
CA ARG A 77 12.03 10.25 11.33
C ARG A 77 13.49 10.40 11.77
N ASP A 78 14.41 9.76 11.06
CA ASP A 78 15.81 9.71 11.48
C ASP A 78 16.53 11.07 11.48
N PRO A 79 16.35 11.96 10.49
CA PRO A 79 16.92 13.31 10.57
C PRO A 79 16.25 14.17 11.65
N ILE A 80 14.95 14.00 11.92
CA ILE A 80 14.25 14.72 13.01
C ILE A 80 14.79 14.32 14.38
N TYR A 81 14.97 13.01 14.62
CA TYR A 81 15.48 12.49 15.90
C TYR A 81 17.00 12.42 15.98
N LYS A 82 17.74 12.96 14.99
CA LYS A 82 19.21 12.93 14.91
C LYS A 82 19.82 11.52 15.04
N MET A 83 19.08 10.50 14.65
CA MET A 83 19.54 9.09 14.72
C MET A 83 20.52 8.74 13.59
N GLU A 84 20.63 9.57 12.56
CA GLU A 84 21.57 9.36 11.45
C GLU A 84 23.02 9.19 11.93
N SER A 85 23.51 10.03 12.86
CA SER A 85 24.90 9.97 13.33
C SER A 85 25.21 8.66 14.06
N VAL A 86 24.26 8.12 14.83
CA VAL A 86 24.40 6.84 15.54
C VAL A 86 24.36 5.67 14.58
N LEU A 87 23.57 5.76 13.51
CA LEU A 87 23.52 4.71 12.48
C LEU A 87 24.82 4.68 11.65
N TYR A 88 25.40 5.83 11.32
CA TYR A 88 26.64 5.90 10.53
C TYR A 88 27.90 5.47 11.29
N THR A 89 27.86 5.37 12.63
CA THR A 89 28.97 4.78 13.40
C THR A 89 28.93 3.24 13.46
N THR A 90 27.85 2.63 12.98
CA THR A 90 27.74 1.17 12.85
C THR A 90 28.18 0.68 11.47
N SER A 91 28.40 -0.63 11.30
CA SER A 91 28.82 -1.27 10.04
C SER A 91 27.75 -1.26 8.93
N ILE A 92 26.75 -0.38 9.01
CA ILE A 92 25.65 -0.29 8.04
C ILE A 92 26.12 0.52 6.84
N THR A 93 26.08 -0.09 5.65
CA THR A 93 26.38 0.63 4.41
C THR A 93 25.24 1.56 4.03
N LYS A 94 25.57 2.72 3.45
CA LYS A 94 24.59 3.72 2.99
C LYS A 94 23.54 3.11 2.05
N LYS A 95 23.96 2.25 1.10
CA LYS A 95 23.04 1.55 0.17
C LYS A 95 22.04 0.68 0.93
N SER A 96 22.51 -0.12 1.89
CA SER A 96 21.65 -0.97 2.72
C SER A 96 20.61 -0.17 3.50
N TYR A 97 20.98 0.98 4.05
CA TYR A 97 20.06 1.85 4.78
C TYR A 97 18.90 2.35 3.90
N PHE A 98 19.22 2.90 2.72
CA PHE A 98 18.18 3.37 1.78
C PHE A 98 17.29 2.23 1.26
N SER A 99 17.87 1.08 0.93
CA SER A 99 17.10 -0.07 0.45
C SER A 99 16.12 -0.60 1.49
N ILE A 100 16.50 -0.67 2.78
CA ILE A 100 15.59 -1.11 3.84
C ILE A 100 14.44 -0.11 4.02
N ARG A 101 14.73 1.19 4.02
CA ARG A 101 13.72 2.25 4.18
C ARG A 101 12.72 2.25 3.02
N PHE A 102 13.23 2.14 1.80
CA PHE A 102 12.39 2.02 0.61
C PHE A 102 11.53 0.74 0.65
N LEU A 103 12.12 -0.41 0.95
CA LEU A 103 11.38 -1.67 1.06
C LEU A 103 10.34 -1.62 2.18
N GLY A 104 10.63 -0.98 3.31
CA GLY A 104 9.67 -0.79 4.39
C GLY A 104 8.48 0.07 3.93
N LEU A 105 8.73 1.18 3.24
CA LEU A 105 7.66 2.01 2.67
C LEU A 105 6.83 1.24 1.63
N PHE A 106 7.50 0.59 0.69
CA PHE A 106 6.85 -0.21 -0.36
C PHE A 106 5.98 -1.32 0.22
N LEU A 107 6.52 -2.11 1.16
CA LEU A 107 5.78 -3.19 1.80
C LEU A 107 4.60 -2.67 2.62
N ALA A 108 4.75 -1.56 3.34
CA ALA A 108 3.64 -0.95 4.08
C ALA A 108 2.47 -0.59 3.15
N VAL A 109 2.77 0.11 2.05
CA VAL A 109 1.74 0.51 1.06
C VAL A 109 1.16 -0.71 0.35
N PHE A 110 1.99 -1.69 0.01
CA PHE A 110 1.53 -2.94 -0.63
C PHE A 110 0.61 -3.74 0.30
N VAL A 111 0.89 -3.80 1.61
CA VAL A 111 0.01 -4.45 2.59
C VAL A 111 -1.36 -3.77 2.65
N LEU A 112 -1.43 -2.43 2.51
CA LEU A 112 -2.73 -1.74 2.45
C LEU A 112 -3.53 -2.14 1.20
N LEU A 113 -2.87 -2.28 0.06
CA LEU A 113 -3.52 -2.77 -1.15
C LEU A 113 -4.01 -4.22 -0.98
N VAL A 114 -3.22 -5.07 -0.33
CA VAL A 114 -3.65 -6.44 0.05
C VAL A 114 -4.86 -6.41 0.98
N CYS A 115 -4.89 -5.51 1.96
CA CYS A 115 -6.05 -5.29 2.83
C CYS A 115 -7.30 -4.91 2.02
N THR A 116 -7.17 -4.07 0.99
CA THR A 116 -8.30 -3.76 0.09
C THR A 116 -8.78 -4.98 -0.67
N VAL A 117 -7.88 -5.76 -1.28
CA VAL A 117 -8.27 -6.99 -2.01
C VAL A 117 -8.94 -7.99 -1.08
N PHE A 118 -8.45 -8.12 0.15
CA PHE A 118 -9.07 -8.95 1.18
C PHE A 118 -10.44 -8.40 1.60
N GLY A 119 -10.59 -7.07 1.67
CA GLY A 119 -11.87 -6.39 1.86
C GLY A 119 -12.87 -6.69 0.75
N ILE A 120 -12.44 -6.68 -0.51
CA ILE A 120 -13.29 -7.05 -1.66
C ILE A 120 -13.76 -8.49 -1.50
N TYR A 121 -12.85 -9.42 -1.19
CA TYR A 121 -13.19 -10.83 -0.94
C TYR A 121 -14.25 -10.97 0.15
N ILE A 122 -14.05 -10.35 1.31
CA ILE A 122 -15.03 -10.39 2.40
C ILE A 122 -16.36 -9.73 2.00
N GLY A 123 -16.31 -8.63 1.26
CA GLY A 123 -17.49 -7.93 0.78
C GLY A 123 -18.35 -8.78 -0.16
N THR A 124 -17.77 -9.72 -0.90
CA THR A 124 -18.56 -10.63 -1.76
C THR A 124 -19.53 -11.52 -0.98
N PHE A 125 -19.26 -11.84 0.30
CA PHE A 125 -20.17 -12.62 1.14
C PHE A 125 -21.43 -11.84 1.57
N PHE A 126 -21.41 -10.51 1.47
CA PHE A 126 -22.56 -9.66 1.80
C PHE A 126 -23.45 -9.36 0.58
N VAL A 127 -23.09 -9.86 -0.60
CA VAL A 127 -23.84 -9.68 -1.85
C VAL A 127 -24.80 -10.86 -2.06
N ASN A 128 -25.97 -10.59 -2.65
CA ASN A 128 -26.94 -11.62 -2.97
C ASN A 128 -26.32 -12.69 -3.89
N GLY A 129 -26.50 -13.97 -3.55
CA GLY A 129 -25.89 -15.09 -4.27
C GLY A 129 -26.26 -15.20 -5.75
N ALA A 130 -27.38 -14.61 -6.17
CA ALA A 130 -27.80 -14.57 -7.57
C ALA A 130 -26.89 -13.69 -8.46
N GLU A 131 -26.16 -12.74 -7.87
CA GLU A 131 -25.24 -11.84 -8.58
C GLU A 131 -23.78 -12.34 -8.56
N LEU A 132 -23.53 -13.48 -7.92
CA LEU A 132 -22.20 -14.05 -7.72
C LEU A 132 -21.92 -15.18 -8.72
N GLY A 133 -20.81 -15.05 -9.44
CA GLY A 133 -20.27 -16.12 -10.28
C GLY A 133 -19.42 -17.11 -9.48
N LYS A 134 -18.80 -18.08 -10.17
CA LYS A 134 -17.82 -19.01 -9.56
C LYS A 134 -16.69 -18.23 -8.89
N PHE A 135 -16.32 -18.65 -7.68
CA PHE A 135 -15.19 -18.10 -6.97
C PHE A 135 -13.87 -18.66 -7.53
N ASP A 136 -13.01 -17.77 -8.02
CA ASP A 136 -11.65 -18.09 -8.45
C ASP A 136 -10.65 -17.13 -7.81
N ILE A 137 -9.72 -17.67 -7.03
CA ILE A 137 -8.71 -16.87 -6.31
C ILE A 137 -7.75 -16.13 -7.24
N ILE A 138 -7.57 -16.65 -8.45
CA ILE A 138 -6.73 -16.07 -9.50
C ILE A 138 -7.25 -14.67 -9.90
N ASN A 139 -8.56 -14.45 -9.85
CA ASN A 139 -9.19 -13.18 -10.19
C ASN A 139 -8.80 -12.05 -9.23
N TYR A 140 -8.33 -12.39 -8.02
CA TYR A 140 -7.85 -11.44 -7.03
C TYR A 140 -6.33 -11.27 -7.08
N LEU A 141 -5.59 -12.36 -7.25
CA LEU A 141 -4.12 -12.31 -7.31
C LEU A 141 -3.61 -11.64 -8.59
N HIS A 142 -4.21 -11.96 -9.74
CA HIS A 142 -3.76 -11.44 -11.03
C HIS A 142 -3.73 -9.90 -11.07
N PRO A 143 -4.83 -9.16 -10.77
CA PRO A 143 -4.80 -7.70 -10.79
C PRO A 143 -3.90 -7.10 -9.70
N LEU A 144 -3.74 -7.77 -8.56
CA LEU A 144 -2.84 -7.33 -7.49
C LEU A 144 -1.37 -7.29 -7.97
N PHE A 145 -0.91 -8.31 -8.70
CA PHE A 145 0.46 -8.34 -9.20
C PHE A 145 0.66 -7.59 -10.51
N VAL A 146 -0.31 -7.63 -11.42
CA VAL A 146 -0.18 -7.00 -12.74
C VAL A 146 -0.39 -5.49 -12.69
N PHE A 147 -1.37 -5.01 -11.93
CA PHE A 147 -1.66 -3.58 -11.79
C PHE A 147 -1.19 -3.03 -10.45
N GLY A 148 -1.46 -3.74 -9.36
CA GLY A 148 -1.14 -3.29 -8.01
C GLY A 148 0.35 -3.07 -7.77
N LEU A 149 1.18 -4.06 -8.12
CA LEU A 149 2.63 -4.00 -7.91
C LEU A 149 3.29 -2.82 -8.63
N PRO A 150 3.13 -2.61 -9.95
CA PRO A 150 3.73 -1.46 -10.62
C PRO A 150 3.16 -0.12 -10.13
N ASN A 151 1.84 -0.05 -9.87
CA ASN A 151 1.21 1.18 -9.40
C ASN A 151 1.59 1.54 -7.96
N VAL A 152 2.04 0.60 -7.14
CA VAL A 152 2.62 0.91 -5.82
C VAL A 152 4.10 1.26 -5.96
N LEU A 153 4.85 0.51 -6.78
CA LEU A 153 6.28 0.69 -6.95
C LEU A 153 6.63 2.08 -7.49
N PHE A 154 5.91 2.55 -8.50
CA PHE A 154 6.23 3.80 -9.19
C PHE A 154 6.05 5.04 -8.29
N PRO A 155 4.89 5.26 -7.63
CA PRO A 155 4.73 6.37 -6.69
C PRO A 155 5.64 6.25 -5.46
N CYS A 156 5.82 5.04 -4.90
CA CYS A 156 6.75 4.87 -3.78
C CYS A 156 8.17 5.29 -4.18
N SER A 157 8.64 4.94 -5.38
CA SER A 157 9.97 5.32 -5.85
C SER A 157 10.09 6.83 -6.05
N LEU A 158 9.10 7.47 -6.67
CA LEU A 158 9.11 8.92 -6.90
C LEU A 158 9.09 9.70 -5.58
N ILE A 159 8.14 9.38 -4.70
CA ILE A 159 7.99 10.05 -3.40
C ILE A 159 9.21 9.80 -2.52
N PHE A 160 9.78 8.60 -2.54
CA PHE A 160 11.00 8.31 -1.81
C PHE A 160 12.19 9.12 -2.35
N CYS A 161 12.32 9.23 -3.68
CA CYS A 161 13.36 10.05 -4.30
C CYS A 161 13.24 11.53 -3.91
N THR A 162 12.02 12.10 -3.97
CA THR A 162 11.79 13.50 -3.57
C THR A 162 12.01 13.71 -2.07
N ALA A 163 11.67 12.73 -1.22
CA ALA A 163 11.93 12.77 0.22
C ALA A 163 13.43 12.79 0.53
N VAL A 164 14.22 11.95 -0.16
CA VAL A 164 15.67 11.87 0.05
C VAL A 164 16.39 13.13 -0.44
N LEU A 165 15.96 13.71 -1.57
CA LEU A 165 16.57 14.92 -2.13
C LEU A 165 16.20 16.17 -1.34
N THR A 166 14.92 16.35 -1.03
CA THR A 166 14.45 17.61 -0.43
C THR A 166 14.54 17.60 1.10
N LYS A 167 14.50 16.42 1.74
CA LYS A 167 14.45 16.24 3.20
C LYS A 167 13.39 17.11 3.90
N ASN A 168 12.30 17.42 3.20
CA ASN A 168 11.28 18.35 3.65
C ASN A 168 9.91 17.75 3.47
N VAL A 169 9.14 17.71 4.56
CA VAL A 169 7.77 17.19 4.62
C VAL A 169 6.88 17.82 3.54
N ARG A 170 7.01 19.14 3.32
CA ARG A 170 6.15 19.87 2.37
C ARG A 170 6.36 19.43 0.92
N ALA A 171 7.60 19.18 0.53
CA ALA A 171 7.91 18.72 -0.83
C ALA A 171 7.39 17.29 -1.08
N ILE A 172 7.39 16.44 -0.05
CA ILE A 172 6.79 15.10 -0.12
C ILE A 172 5.29 15.21 -0.40
N TYR A 173 4.58 16.08 0.32
CA TYR A 173 3.15 16.30 0.09
C TYR A 173 2.84 16.86 -1.30
N VAL A 174 3.64 17.81 -1.79
CA VAL A 174 3.48 18.36 -3.14
C VAL A 174 3.76 17.32 -4.22
N ALA A 175 4.69 16.38 -3.99
CA ALA A 175 4.98 15.31 -4.94
C ALA A 175 3.89 14.22 -4.99
N GLY A 176 3.08 14.13 -3.93
CA GLY A 176 2.02 13.12 -3.79
C GLY A 176 0.64 13.58 -4.25
N VAL A 177 0.46 14.88 -4.51
CA VAL A 177 -0.78 15.51 -4.99
C VAL A 177 -0.62 15.85 -6.46
#